data_AF-A0A537KVD9-F1
#
_entry.id   AF-A0A537KVD9-F1
#
_cell.length_a   1.000
_cell.length_b   1.000
_cell.length_c   1.000
_cell.angle_alpha   90.00
_cell.angle_beta   90.00
_cell.angle_gamma   90.00
#
_symmetry.space_group_name_H-M   'P 1'
#
loop_
_entity.id
_entity.type
_entity.pdbx_description
1 polymer ?
#
loop_
_entity_poly.entity_id
_entity_poly.type
_entity_poly.pdbx_seq_one_letter_code
_entity_poly.pdbx_strand_id
1 'polypeptide(L)'
;MPAHFLTIPPSLTHFRLANARVPVCLIAEAAQLGPDPDGLAPCDIVIEKDRIAAISPATAASDGLPNLALDRGIVLPRLVDMHTHIDKGHIWARAQNPDGTHMGARMAVMADRDANWSRE
;
A
#
# COMPACT_ATOMS: atom_id res chain seq x y z
N MET A 1 -10.47 3.00 22.75
CA MET A 1 -9.26 3.83 22.57
C MET A 1 -9.28 4.32 21.14
N PRO A 2 -9.00 5.60 20.84
CA PRO A 2 -8.95 6.04 19.45
C PRO A 2 -7.91 5.22 18.69
N ALA A 3 -8.19 4.88 17.43
CA ALA A 3 -7.23 4.20 16.57
C ALA A 3 -6.07 5.18 16.32
N HIS A 4 -4.98 5.00 17.06
CA HIS A 4 -3.75 5.74 16.83
C HIS A 4 -2.97 5.07 15.70
N PHE A 5 -2.42 5.87 14.78
CA PHE A 5 -1.48 5.35 13.80
C PHE A 5 -0.26 4.78 14.53
N LEU A 6 0.05 3.51 14.26
CA LEU A 6 1.29 2.90 14.70
C LEU A 6 2.45 3.57 13.93
N THR A 7 3.38 4.17 14.65
CA THR A 7 4.61 4.73 14.06
C THR A 7 5.76 3.78 14.30
N ILE A 8 6.44 3.36 13.24
CA ILE A 8 7.63 2.52 13.30
C ILE A 8 8.86 3.44 13.24
N PRO A 9 9.71 3.50 14.27
CA PRO A 9 10.91 4.33 14.23
C PRO A 9 11.85 3.90 13.10
N PRO A 10 12.46 4.82 12.34
CA PRO A 10 13.40 4.46 11.27
C PRO A 10 14.61 3.63 11.73
N SER A 11 14.98 3.71 13.01
CA SER A 11 16.05 2.92 13.61
C SER A 11 15.66 1.47 13.88
N LEU A 12 14.36 1.15 13.92
CA LEU A 12 13.85 -0.20 14.16
C LEU A 12 13.85 -0.98 12.84
N THR A 13 14.97 -1.63 12.57
CA THR A 13 15.19 -2.36 11.30
C THR A 13 14.91 -3.85 11.40
N HIS A 14 14.64 -4.41 12.58
CA HIS A 14 14.27 -5.81 12.73
C HIS A 14 13.15 -5.93 13.76
N PHE A 15 11.95 -6.31 13.31
CA PHE A 15 10.76 -6.33 14.15
C PHE A 15 9.69 -7.27 13.60
N ARG A 16 8.71 -7.58 14.45
CA ARG A 16 7.52 -8.36 14.10
C ARG A 16 6.30 -7.46 14.04
N LEU A 17 5.55 -7.52 12.95
CA LEU A 17 4.16 -7.11 12.87
C LEU A 17 3.30 -8.31 13.27
N ALA A 18 2.71 -8.30 14.46
CA ALA A 18 1.98 -9.44 15.00
C ALA A 18 0.47 -9.31 14.86
N ASN A 19 -0.20 -10.45 14.83
CA ASN A 19 -1.67 -10.54 14.72
C ASN A 19 -2.20 -9.75 13.52
N ALA A 20 -1.58 -9.91 12.35
CA ALA A 20 -2.09 -9.38 11.09
C ALA A 20 -3.11 -10.34 10.46
N ARG A 21 -3.88 -9.86 9.47
CA ARG A 21 -4.56 -10.71 8.49
C ARG A 21 -4.07 -10.38 7.08
N VAL A 22 -3.77 -11.40 6.28
CA VAL A 22 -3.30 -11.22 4.89
C VAL A 22 -4.17 -11.98 3.90
N PRO A 23 -4.42 -11.46 2.69
CA PRO A 23 -5.05 -12.23 1.61
C PRO A 23 -4.11 -13.35 1.16
N VAL A 24 -4.53 -14.61 1.31
CA VAL A 24 -3.66 -15.76 1.01
C VAL A 24 -3.32 -15.86 -0.48
N CYS A 25 -4.17 -15.32 -1.36
CA CYS A 25 -3.92 -15.28 -2.80
C CYS A 25 -2.73 -14.40 -3.20
N LEU A 26 -2.24 -13.54 -2.30
CA LEU A 26 -1.08 -12.67 -2.51
C LEU A 26 0.21 -13.25 -1.91
N ILE A 27 0.16 -14.43 -1.30
CA ILE A 27 1.29 -15.09 -0.63
C ILE A 27 1.71 -16.32 -1.43
N ALA A 28 2.96 -16.34 -1.92
CA ALA A 28 3.46 -17.42 -2.78
C ALA A 28 3.50 -18.79 -2.07
N GLU A 29 3.78 -18.80 -0.77
CA GLU A 29 3.85 -19.99 0.07
C GLU A 29 2.78 -19.89 1.16
N ALA A 30 1.50 -19.87 0.78
CA ALA A 30 0.40 -19.70 1.74
C ALA A 30 -0.05 -21.00 2.43
N ALA A 31 0.51 -22.16 2.05
CA ALA A 31 0.00 -23.48 2.45
C ALA A 31 -0.01 -23.70 3.98
N GLN A 32 0.91 -23.04 4.70
CA GLN A 32 0.97 -23.08 6.16
C GLN A 32 -0.02 -22.14 6.85
N LEU A 33 -0.73 -21.27 6.13
CA LEU A 33 -1.69 -20.32 6.68
C LEU A 33 -3.10 -20.91 6.57
N GLY A 34 -3.89 -20.83 7.65
CA GLY A 34 -5.30 -21.24 7.65
C GLY A 34 -6.22 -20.07 7.30
N PRO A 35 -6.69 -19.92 6.04
CA PRO A 35 -7.60 -18.84 5.68
C PRO A 35 -8.99 -19.04 6.27
N ASP A 36 -9.66 -17.92 6.56
CA ASP A 36 -11.09 -17.85 6.80
C ASP A 36 -11.90 -17.96 5.48
N PRO A 37 -13.24 -17.99 5.53
CA PRO A 37 -14.07 -18.07 4.31
C PRO A 37 -13.90 -16.90 3.33
N ASP A 38 -13.36 -15.76 3.78
CA ASP A 38 -13.09 -14.58 2.94
C ASP A 38 -11.68 -14.64 2.30
N GLY A 39 -10.92 -15.70 2.55
CA GLY A 39 -9.57 -15.89 2.02
C GLY A 39 -8.50 -15.09 2.76
N LEU A 40 -8.79 -14.60 3.97
CA LEU A 40 -7.81 -13.94 4.83
C LEU A 40 -7.27 -14.92 5.86
N ALA A 41 -5.95 -14.96 6.07
CA ALA A 41 -5.36 -15.78 7.11
C ALA A 41 -4.67 -14.94 8.20
N PRO A 42 -4.79 -15.33 9.49
CA PRO A 42 -4.03 -14.71 10.56
C PRO A 42 -2.55 -15.08 10.45
N CYS A 43 -1.67 -14.08 10.57
CA CYS A 43 -0.23 -14.30 10.49
C CYS A 43 0.56 -13.28 11.33
N ASP A 44 1.81 -13.63 11.57
CA ASP A 44 2.86 -12.68 11.96
C ASP A 44 3.79 -12.47 10.77
N ILE A 45 4.28 -11.23 10.62
CA ILE A 45 5.20 -10.83 9.55
C ILE A 45 6.48 -10.30 10.20
N VAL A 46 7.62 -10.92 9.91
CA VAL A 46 8.92 -10.45 10.36
C VAL A 46 9.53 -9.58 9.27
N ILE A 47 9.91 -8.35 9.64
CA ILE A 47 10.58 -7.40 8.76
C ILE A 47 12.04 -7.33 9.17
N GLU A 48 12.93 -7.48 8.19
CA GLU A 48 14.36 -7.22 8.34
C GLU A 48 14.80 -6.21 7.28
N LYS A 49 15.17 -5.01 7.74
CA LYS A 49 15.52 -3.82 6.96
C LYS A 49 14.41 -3.47 5.97
N ASP A 50 14.64 -3.74 4.69
CA ASP A 50 13.77 -3.44 3.56
C ASP A 50 13.03 -4.68 3.03
N ARG A 51 13.13 -5.81 3.74
CA ARG A 51 12.58 -7.11 3.31
C ARG A 51 11.62 -7.71 4.32
N ILE A 52 10.68 -8.48 3.78
CA ILE A 52 9.90 -9.44 4.56
C ILE A 52 10.79 -10.66 4.74
N ALA A 53 11.23 -10.91 5.98
CA ALA A 53 12.08 -12.05 6.33
C ALA A 53 11.27 -13.34 6.48
N ALA A 54 10.06 -13.24 7.03
CA ALA A 54 9.16 -14.38 7.20
C ALA A 54 7.70 -13.96 7.28
N ILE A 55 6.82 -14.84 6.82
CA ILE A 55 5.39 -14.82 7.08
C ILE A 55 5.02 -16.18 7.65
N SER A 56 4.49 -16.21 8.86
CA SER A 56 4.14 -17.45 9.56
C SER A 56 2.79 -17.34 10.24
N PRO A 57 2.13 -18.45 10.59
CA PRO A 57 0.94 -18.41 11.44
C PRO A 57 1.17 -17.56 12.69
N ALA A 58 0.15 -16.82 13.11
CA ALA A 58 0.21 -16.00 14.31
C ALA A 58 0.44 -16.89 15.53
N THR A 59 1.59 -16.74 16.20
CA THR A 59 1.97 -17.56 17.35
C THR A 59 2.59 -16.71 18.45
N ALA A 60 2.50 -17.17 19.70
CA ALA A 60 3.22 -16.54 20.80
C ALA A 60 4.73 -16.80 20.65
N ALA A 61 5.44 -15.90 19.98
CA ALA A 61 6.87 -16.01 19.76
C ALA A 61 7.69 -15.39 20.91
N SER A 62 8.78 -16.08 21.29
CA SER A 62 9.70 -15.69 22.38
C SER A 62 11.13 -15.43 21.87
N ASP A 63 11.28 -14.89 20.66
CA ASP A 63 12.56 -14.67 20.00
C ASP A 63 13.20 -13.31 20.35
N GLY A 64 12.55 -12.53 21.22
CA GLY A 64 13.04 -11.23 21.69
C GLY A 64 12.89 -10.10 20.68
N LEU A 65 12.25 -10.34 19.53
CA LEU A 65 12.00 -9.28 18.55
C LEU A 65 10.98 -8.26 19.10
N PRO A 66 11.21 -6.96 18.88
CA PRO A 66 10.19 -5.95 19.11
C PRO A 66 8.89 -6.31 18.39
N ASN A 67 7.80 -6.36 19.16
CA ASN A 67 6.52 -6.88 18.70
C ASN A 67 5.51 -5.73 18.58
N LEU A 68 5.03 -5.52 17.35
CA LEU A 68 4.07 -4.49 17.00
C LEU A 68 2.73 -5.15 16.66
N ALA A 69 1.80 -5.18 17.61
CA ALA A 69 0.49 -5.81 17.43
C ALA A 69 -0.43 -4.95 16.54
N LEU A 70 -0.97 -5.57 15.48
CA LEU A 70 -1.84 -4.90 14.50
C LEU A 70 -3.34 -5.09 14.76
N ASP A 71 -3.72 -5.64 15.91
CA ASP A 71 -5.12 -5.84 16.32
C ASP A 71 -5.99 -6.51 15.24
N ARG A 72 -5.45 -7.55 14.58
CA ARG A 72 -6.11 -8.27 13.48
C ARG A 72 -6.41 -7.41 12.25
N GLY A 73 -5.71 -6.30 12.09
CA GLY A 73 -5.75 -5.44 10.91
C GLY A 73 -5.28 -6.17 9.65
N ILE A 74 -5.84 -5.75 8.50
CA ILE A 74 -5.47 -6.31 7.20
C ILE A 74 -4.17 -5.67 6.72
N VAL A 75 -3.19 -6.50 6.36
CA VAL A 75 -1.96 -6.05 5.70
C VAL A 75 -2.07 -6.38 4.22
N LEU A 76 -1.96 -5.34 3.39
CA LEU A 76 -1.92 -5.44 1.94
C LEU A 76 -0.52 -5.03 1.45
N PRO A 77 -0.06 -5.59 0.31
CA PRO A 77 1.01 -4.95 -0.45
C PRO A 77 0.62 -3.50 -0.79
N ARG A 78 1.63 -2.66 -1.02
CA ARG A 78 1.38 -1.29 -1.49
C ARG A 78 0.57 -1.35 -2.79
N LEU A 79 -0.55 -0.63 -2.80
CA LEU A 79 -1.37 -0.51 -4.02
C LEU A 79 -0.56 0.17 -5.11
N VAL A 80 -0.72 -0.30 -6.34
CA VAL A 80 -0.06 0.24 -7.52
C VAL A 80 -1.11 0.86 -8.43
N ASP A 81 -0.92 2.14 -8.75
CA ASP A 81 -1.65 2.80 -9.82
C ASP A 81 -0.85 2.65 -11.13
N MET A 82 -1.29 1.73 -11.99
CA MET A 82 -0.60 1.39 -13.23
C MET A 82 -0.84 2.41 -14.33
N HIS A 83 -1.94 3.17 -14.26
CA HIS A 83 -2.33 4.09 -15.32
C HIS A 83 -2.82 5.39 -14.71
N THR A 84 -1.88 6.30 -14.49
CA THR A 84 -2.18 7.66 -14.06
C THR A 84 -1.44 8.67 -14.93
N HIS A 85 -2.15 9.75 -15.25
CA HIS A 85 -1.61 10.91 -15.94
C HIS A 85 -1.23 11.98 -14.91
N ILE A 86 -0.03 11.87 -14.32
CA ILE A 86 0.46 12.80 -13.29
C ILE A 86 0.54 14.22 -13.84
N ASP A 87 0.90 14.35 -15.11
CA ASP A 87 0.97 15.60 -15.86
C ASP A 87 -0.38 16.36 -15.90
N LYS A 88 -1.49 15.63 -15.77
CA LYS A 88 -2.85 16.19 -15.84
C LYS A 88 -3.50 16.39 -14.46
N GLY A 89 -2.88 15.95 -13.37
CA GLY A 89 -3.52 15.80 -12.06
C GLY A 89 -4.09 17.10 -11.45
N HIS A 90 -3.55 18.25 -11.85
CA HIS A 90 -3.92 19.55 -11.25
C HIS A 90 -4.25 20.63 -12.29
N ILE A 91 -4.71 20.23 -13.48
CA ILE A 91 -4.98 21.19 -14.57
C ILE A 91 -6.46 21.52 -14.72
N TRP A 92 -7.36 20.73 -14.11
CA TRP A 92 -8.81 20.85 -14.31
C TRP A 92 -9.35 22.27 -14.12
N ALA A 93 -8.93 22.99 -13.07
CA ALA A 93 -9.45 24.33 -12.81
C ALA A 93 -9.12 25.37 -13.90
N ARG A 94 -8.08 25.14 -14.72
CA ARG A 94 -7.64 26.06 -15.79
C ARG A 94 -7.77 25.51 -17.21
N ALA A 95 -7.85 24.19 -17.37
CA ALA A 95 -7.92 23.49 -18.65
C ALA A 95 -8.97 22.36 -18.58
N GLN A 96 -10.25 22.76 -18.59
CA GLN A 96 -11.38 21.84 -18.54
C GLN A 96 -11.62 21.16 -19.89
N ASN A 97 -12.29 20.00 -19.86
CA ASN A 97 -12.83 19.33 -21.04
C ASN A 97 -14.37 19.42 -21.02
N PRO A 98 -14.98 20.54 -21.47
CA PRO A 98 -16.41 20.79 -21.30
C PRO A 98 -17.31 19.87 -22.13
N ASP A 99 -16.80 19.33 -23.24
CA ASP A 99 -17.56 18.41 -24.11
C ASP A 99 -17.43 16.94 -23.70
N GLY A 100 -16.53 16.62 -22.76
CA GLY A 100 -16.30 15.26 -22.25
C GLY A 100 -15.64 14.30 -23.24
N THR A 101 -15.20 14.76 -24.42
CA THR A 101 -14.63 13.90 -25.47
C THR A 101 -13.15 13.62 -25.24
N HIS A 102 -12.65 12.49 -25.75
CA HIS A 102 -11.21 12.18 -25.69
C HIS A 102 -10.36 13.22 -26.44
N MET A 103 -10.82 13.65 -27.61
CA MET A 103 -10.11 14.66 -28.40
C MET A 103 -10.12 16.03 -27.72
N GLY A 104 -11.25 16.44 -27.14
CA GLY A 104 -11.33 17.66 -26.32
C GLY A 104 -10.34 17.65 -25.17
N ALA A 105 -10.29 16.54 -24.40
CA ALA A 105 -9.31 16.37 -23.33
C ALA A 105 -7.86 16.46 -23.82
N ARG A 106 -7.54 15.84 -24.97
CA ARG A 106 -6.20 15.89 -25.55
C ARG A 106 -5.80 17.32 -25.93
N MET A 107 -6.69 18.06 -26.60
CA MET A 107 -6.40 19.43 -27.00
C MET A 107 -6.26 20.37 -25.80
N ALA A 108 -7.16 20.25 -24.81
CA ALA A 108 -7.09 21.05 -23.58
C ALA A 108 -5.76 20.86 -22.84
N VAL A 109 -5.29 19.60 -22.71
CA VAL A 109 -3.99 19.30 -22.10
C VAL A 109 -2.83 19.86 -22.93
N MET A 110 -2.88 19.73 -24.26
CA MET A 110 -1.80 20.25 -25.12
C MET A 110 -1.67 21.77 -24.98
N ALA A 111 -2.79 22.49 -25.00
CA ALA A 111 -2.79 23.94 -24.78
C ALA A 111 -2.29 24.32 -23.37
N ASP A 112 -2.70 23.57 -22.32
CA ASP A 112 -2.20 23.82 -20.95
C ASP A 112 -0.69 23.61 -20.85
N ARG A 113 -0.19 22.53 -21.45
CA ARG A 113 1.24 22.21 -21.47
C ARG A 113 2.04 23.32 -22.11
N ASP A 114 1.65 23.71 -23.32
CA ASP A 114 2.40 24.69 -24.10
C ASP A 114 2.39 26.08 -23.43
N ALA A 115 1.35 26.40 -22.63
CA ALA A 115 1.23 27.68 -21.94
C ALA A 115 1.88 27.71 -20.54
N ASN A 116 1.85 26.61 -19.79
CA ASN A 116 2.12 26.62 -18.34
C ASN A 116 3.27 25.69 -17.91
N TRP A 117 3.72 24.75 -18.74
CA TRP A 117 4.67 23.74 -18.27
C TRP A 117 6.10 24.15 -18.59
N SER A 118 6.90 24.14 -17.54
CA SER A 118 8.31 24.51 -17.53
C SER A 118 9.10 23.36 -16.91
N ARG A 119 10.40 23.29 -17.18
CA ARG A 119 11.30 22.32 -16.55
C ARG A 119 11.54 22.63 -15.07
N GLU A 120 11.42 23.91 -14.72
CA GLU A 120 11.49 24.46 -13.37
C GLU A 120 10.09 24.44 -12.74
#